data_AF-A0A3D1MWH9-F1
#
_entry.id   AF-A0A3D1MWH9-F1
#
_cell.length_a   1.000
_cell.length_b   1.000
_cell.length_c   1.000
_cell.angle_alpha   90.00
_cell.angle_beta   90.00
_cell.angle_gamma   90.00
#
_symmetry.space_group_name_H-M   'P 1'
#
loop_
_entity.id
_entity.type
_entity.pdbx_description
1 polymer ?
#
loop_
_entity_poly.entity_id
_entity_poly.type
_entity_poly.pdbx_seq_one_letter_code
_entity_poly.pdbx_strand_id
1 'polypeptide(L)'
;MQKLTKKIVESTLPQDKDLILWDSEISGFFCKVTPTGKKSYFLYYRTQDRRQRRPKIGDHGIMTCEQARNIAQRWLLEVSQGKDPSGEKQEVRQTPILK
;
A
#
# COMPACT_ATOMS: atom_id res chain seq x y z
N MET A 1 -14.24 -1.19 -12.69
CA MET A 1 -12.82 -0.94 -12.35
C MET A 1 -12.06 -2.25 -12.55
N GLN A 2 -10.80 -2.22 -13.03
CA GLN A 2 -10.03 -3.44 -13.31
C GLN A 2 -9.17 -3.86 -12.11
N LYS A 3 -8.89 -5.16 -11.98
CA LYS A 3 -7.98 -5.72 -10.95
C LYS A 3 -6.56 -5.29 -11.25
N LEU A 4 -5.82 -4.85 -10.23
CA LEU A 4 -4.43 -4.46 -10.39
C LEU A 4 -3.59 -5.73 -10.56
N THR A 5 -3.20 -6.06 -11.78
CA THR A 5 -2.31 -7.21 -12.01
C THR A 5 -0.86 -6.74 -12.09
N LYS A 6 0.08 -7.66 -11.81
CA LYS A 6 1.52 -7.40 -11.98
C LYS A 6 1.81 -6.77 -13.36
N LYS A 7 1.19 -7.31 -14.40
CA LYS A 7 1.31 -6.84 -15.79
C LYS A 7 0.85 -5.38 -15.96
N ILE A 8 -0.26 -4.98 -15.35
CA ILE A 8 -0.75 -3.59 -15.42
C ILE A 8 0.24 -2.66 -14.71
N VAL A 9 0.69 -3.03 -13.52
CA VAL A 9 1.65 -2.21 -12.77
C VAL A 9 2.99 -2.08 -13.51
N GLU A 10 3.48 -3.16 -14.12
CA GLU A 10 4.73 -3.16 -14.88
C GLU A 10 4.62 -2.36 -16.18
N SER A 11 3.56 -2.58 -16.96
CA SER A 11 3.30 -1.87 -18.23
C SER A 11 2.91 -0.41 -18.06
N THR A 12 2.57 0.03 -16.85
CA THR A 12 2.31 1.44 -16.58
C THR A 12 3.61 2.24 -16.69
N LEU A 13 3.63 3.15 -17.66
CA LEU A 13 4.69 4.13 -17.86
C LEU A 13 4.53 5.29 -16.88
N PRO A 14 5.63 5.83 -16.34
CA PRO A 14 5.59 7.06 -15.57
C PRO A 14 5.09 8.22 -16.43
N GLN A 15 4.36 9.14 -15.81
CA GLN A 15 3.87 10.38 -16.42
C GLN A 15 4.49 11.58 -15.71
N ASP A 16 4.25 12.80 -16.19
CA ASP A 16 4.76 14.04 -15.57
C ASP A 16 4.25 14.26 -14.13
N LYS A 17 3.20 13.54 -13.73
CA LYS A 17 2.60 13.61 -12.39
C LYS A 17 2.46 12.22 -11.78
N ASP A 18 2.33 12.21 -10.46
CA ASP A 18 2.03 11.00 -9.70
C ASP A 18 0.74 10.33 -10.21
N LEU A 19 0.87 9.10 -10.70
CA LEU A 19 -0.23 8.30 -11.18
C LEU A 19 -0.69 7.34 -10.08
N ILE A 20 -1.99 7.31 -9.81
CA ILE A 20 -2.60 6.42 -8.81
C ILE A 20 -3.40 5.35 -9.55
N LEU A 21 -2.99 4.10 -9.38
CA LEU A 21 -3.66 2.94 -9.91
C LEU A 21 -4.42 2.24 -8.78
N TRP A 22 -5.74 2.28 -8.82
CA TRP A 22 -6.60 1.62 -7.85
C TRP A 22 -6.79 0.15 -8.17
N ASP A 23 -6.80 -0.68 -7.13
CA ASP A 23 -7.18 -2.08 -7.24
C ASP A 23 -8.69 -2.25 -7.09
N SER A 24 -9.28 -3.22 -7.79
CA SER A 24 -10.71 -3.52 -7.73
C SER A 24 -11.07 -4.64 -6.76
N GLU A 25 -10.11 -5.44 -6.28
CA GLU A 25 -10.39 -6.51 -5.31
C GLU A 25 -10.35 -5.98 -3.88
N ILE A 26 -9.41 -5.07 -3.59
CA ILE A 26 -9.30 -4.46 -2.27
C ILE A 26 -9.64 -2.98 -2.34
N SER A 27 -10.75 -2.64 -1.69
CA SER A 27 -11.13 -1.24 -1.49
C SER A 27 -10.05 -0.50 -0.71
N GLY A 28 -9.59 0.61 -1.28
CA GLY A 28 -8.54 1.42 -0.65
C GLY A 28 -7.12 1.01 -1.01
N PHE A 29 -6.89 -0.13 -1.66
CA PHE A 29 -5.54 -0.51 -2.10
C PHE A 29 -5.20 0.15 -3.44
N PHE A 30 -4.02 0.77 -3.52
CA PHE A 30 -3.55 1.40 -4.74
C PHE A 30 -2.03 1.35 -4.89
N CYS A 31 -1.59 1.40 -6.14
CA CYS A 31 -0.19 1.61 -6.50
C CYS A 31 -0.01 3.06 -6.95
N LYS A 32 0.94 3.76 -6.33
CA LYS A 32 1.40 5.07 -6.75
C LYS A 32 2.64 4.90 -7.63
N VAL A 33 2.59 5.45 -8.84
CA VAL A 33 3.72 5.53 -9.78
C VAL A 33 4.15 6.99 -9.83
N THR A 34 5.39 7.27 -9.41
CA THR A 34 5.95 8.63 -9.48
C THR A 34 6.45 8.93 -10.89
N PRO A 35 6.66 10.22 -11.25
CA PRO A 35 7.29 10.60 -12.51
C PRO A 35 8.69 10.01 -12.72
N THR A 36 9.40 9.73 -11.62
CA THR A 36 10.69 9.05 -11.64
C THR A 36 10.60 7.54 -11.90
N GLY A 37 9.39 7.00 -12.13
CA GLY A 37 9.17 5.57 -12.37
C GLY A 37 9.11 4.71 -11.10
N LYS A 38 9.20 5.31 -9.91
CA LYS A 38 9.10 4.58 -8.65
C LYS A 38 7.66 4.15 -8.42
N LYS A 39 7.46 2.86 -8.18
CA LYS A 39 6.16 2.24 -7.96
C LYS A 39 6.07 1.81 -6.49
N SER A 40 5.07 2.28 -5.77
CA SER A 40 4.89 2.02 -4.34
C SER A 40 3.43 1.69 -4.03
N TYR A 41 3.21 0.72 -3.16
CA TYR A 41 1.87 0.30 -2.74
C TYR A 41 1.44 0.99 -1.46
N PHE A 42 0.17 1.38 -1.43
CA PHE A 42 -0.46 2.06 -0.31
C PHE A 42 -1.84 1.47 -0.04
N LEU A 43 -2.29 1.62 1.20
CA LEU A 43 -3.65 1.28 1.60
C LEU A 43 -4.32 2.51 2.21
N TYR A 44 -5.47 2.87 1.69
CA TYR A 44 -6.36 3.86 2.28
C TYR A 44 -7.45 3.16 3.08
N TYR A 45 -7.54 3.49 4.36
CA TYR A 45 -8.61 2.99 5.22
C TYR A 45 -8.98 4.03 6.28
N ARG A 46 -10.06 3.74 7.00
CA ARG A 46 -10.52 4.51 8.16
C ARG A 46 -10.51 3.61 9.38
N THR A 47 -9.94 4.10 10.48
CA THR A 47 -9.99 3.41 11.77
C THR A 47 -11.35 3.63 12.45
N GLN A 48 -11.64 2.86 13.51
CA GLN A 48 -12.85 3.06 14.31
C GLN A 48 -12.95 4.48 14.89
N ASP A 49 -11.80 5.10 15.20
CA ASP A 49 -11.69 6.51 15.64
C ASP A 49 -11.97 7.54 14.53
N ARG A 50 -12.52 7.11 13.40
CA ARG A 50 -12.80 7.93 12.19
C ARG A 50 -11.57 8.61 11.60
N ARG A 51 -10.36 8.18 11.95
CA ARG A 51 -9.12 8.72 11.39
C ARG A 51 -8.85 8.10 10.02
N GLN A 52 -8.54 8.94 9.05
CA GLN A 52 -8.13 8.48 7.72
C GLN A 52 -6.64 8.20 7.71
N ARG A 53 -6.26 7.00 7.25
CA ARG A 53 -4.85 6.57 7.18
C ARG A 53 -4.50 6.17 5.75
N ARG A 54 -3.26 6.46 5.36
CA ARG A 54 -2.65 6.08 4.06
C ARG A 54 -1.26 5.47 4.24
N PRO A 55 -1.09 4.40 5.03
CA PRO A 55 0.22 3.80 5.21
C PRO A 55 0.76 3.22 3.91
N LYS A 56 2.09 3.32 3.77
CA LYS A 56 2.84 2.64 2.72
C LYS A 56 2.98 1.16 3.08
N ILE A 57 2.55 0.28 2.18
CA ILE A 57 2.74 -1.17 2.33
C ILE A 57 4.18 -1.53 2.00
N GLY A 58 4.67 -1.07 0.84
CA GLY A 58 6.02 -1.32 0.36
C GLY A 58 6.28 -0.80 -1.04
N ASP A 59 7.49 -1.01 -1.55
CA ASP A 59 7.90 -0.64 -2.91
C ASP A 59 7.78 -1.83 -3.86
N HIS A 60 7.30 -1.57 -5.08
CA HIS A 60 7.31 -2.54 -6.17
C HIS A 60 8.75 -2.85 -6.57
N GLY A 61 9.08 -4.13 -6.72
CA GLY A 61 10.44 -4.62 -6.94
C GLY A 61 11.02 -5.30 -5.70
N ILE A 62 10.74 -4.78 -4.49
CA ILE A 62 10.99 -5.49 -3.23
C ILE A 62 9.87 -6.49 -2.94
N MET A 63 8.63 -6.12 -3.27
CA MET A 63 7.46 -6.99 -3.17
C MET A 63 6.59 -6.93 -4.42
N THR A 64 5.87 -8.02 -4.68
CA THR A 64 4.92 -8.11 -5.79
C THR A 64 3.58 -7.45 -5.44
N CYS A 65 2.77 -7.19 -6.46
CA CYS A 65 1.41 -6.66 -6.27
C CYS A 65 0.55 -7.61 -5.42
N GLU A 66 0.70 -8.92 -5.63
CA GLU A 66 -0.02 -9.94 -4.86
C GLU A 66 0.42 -9.99 -3.40
N GLN A 67 1.72 -9.90 -3.13
CA GLN A 67 2.22 -9.82 -1.76
C GLN A 67 1.70 -8.57 -1.05
N ALA A 68 1.75 -7.41 -1.73
CA ALA A 68 1.20 -6.18 -1.20
C ALA A 68 -0.32 -6.26 -0.97
N ARG A 69 -1.05 -6.95 -1.86
CA ARG A 69 -2.48 -7.23 -1.72
C ARG A 69 -2.77 -8.07 -0.47
N ASN A 70 -2.03 -9.15 -0.25
CA ASN A 70 -2.21 -9.99 0.93
C ASN A 70 -1.97 -9.21 2.24
N ILE A 71 -0.94 -8.35 2.25
CA ILE A 71 -0.68 -7.45 3.39
C ILE A 71 -1.85 -6.47 3.59
N ALA A 72 -2.38 -5.91 2.50
CA ALA A 72 -3.52 -5.01 2.56
C ALA A 72 -4.77 -5.69 3.16
N GLN A 73 -5.07 -6.95 2.79
CA GLN A 73 -6.18 -7.71 3.36
C GLN A 73 -5.99 -7.90 4.87
N ARG A 74 -4.78 -8.31 5.27
CA ARG A 74 -4.45 -8.49 6.69
C ARG A 74 -4.65 -7.21 7.48
N TRP A 75 -4.20 -6.08 6.95
CA TRP A 75 -4.38 -4.78 7.59
C TRP A 75 -5.85 -4.38 7.71
N LEU A 76 -6.67 -4.65 6.69
CA LEU A 76 -8.11 -4.39 6.80
C LEU A 76 -8.78 -5.26 7.86
N LEU A 77 -8.34 -6.50 8.05
CA LEU A 77 -8.81 -7.37 9.13
C LEU A 77 -8.38 -6.85 10.51
N GLU A 78 -7.14 -6.37 10.65
CA GLU A 78 -6.66 -5.76 11.90
C GLU A 78 -7.45 -4.47 12.22
N VAL A 79 -7.72 -3.65 11.20
CA VAL A 79 -8.55 -2.44 11.33
C VAL A 79 -10.00 -2.78 11.70
N SER A 80 -10.58 -3.84 11.14
CA SER A 80 -11.94 -4.25 11.51
C SER A 80 -12.01 -4.74 12.96
N GLN A 81 -10.92 -5.30 13.49
CA GLN A 81 -10.75 -5.66 14.90
C GLN A 81 -10.43 -4.45 15.81
N GLY A 82 -10.33 -3.23 15.26
CA GLY A 82 -10.07 -2.01 16.02
C GLY A 82 -8.59 -1.66 16.21
N LYS A 83 -7.67 -2.37 15.55
CA LYS A 83 -6.23 -2.07 15.59
C LYS A 83 -5.82 -1.08 14.49
N ASP A 84 -4.81 -0.25 14.73
CA ASP A 84 -4.23 0.64 13.71
C ASP A 84 -2.85 0.09 13.26
N PRO A 85 -2.78 -0.67 12.16
CA PRO A 85 -1.52 -1.23 11.66
C PRO A 85 -0.54 -0.16 11.15
N SER A 86 -0.97 1.09 10.96
CA SER A 86 -0.04 2.18 10.64
C SER A 86 0.78 2.62 11.84
N GLY A 87 0.21 2.51 13.05
CA GLY A 87 0.89 2.82 14.31
C GLY A 87 1.98 1.80 14.64
N GLU A 88 1.65 0.51 14.59
CA GLU A 88 2.58 -0.58 14.92
C GLU A 88 3.78 -0.65 13.95
N LYS A 89 3.60 -0.31 12.66
CA LYS A 89 4.71 -0.30 11.70
C LYS A 89 5.72 0.83 11.93
N GLN A 90 5.34 1.92 12.60
CA GLN A 90 6.31 2.96 12.97
C GLN A 90 7.25 2.47 14.09
N GLU A 91 6.76 1.64 15.02
CA GLU A 91 7.59 1.08 16.10
C GLU A 91 8.67 0.10 15.57
N VAL A 92 8.34 -0.78 14.62
CA VAL A 92 9.34 -1.70 14.04
C VAL A 92 10.44 -0.96 13.26
N ARG A 93 10.14 0.24 12.74
CA ARG A 93 11.13 1.08 12.05
C ARG A 93 12.03 1.86 13.02
N GLN A 94 11.69 1.88 14.31
CA GLN A 94 12.51 2.49 15.36
C GLN A 94 13.47 1.51 16.04
N THR A 95 13.42 0.21 15.76
CA THR A 95 14.46 -0.70 16.25
C THR A 95 15.77 -0.34 15.53
N PRO A 96 16.74 0.31 16.20
CA PRO A 96 18.02 0.57 15.59
C PRO A 96 18.64 -0.80 15.37
N ILE A 97 19.07 -1.08 14.15
CA ILE A 97 19.98 -2.20 13.90
C ILE A 97 21.26 -1.82 14.65
N LEU A 98 21.43 -2.36 15.86
CA LEU A 98 22.66 -2.27 16.63
C LEU A 98 23.76 -2.87 15.75
N LYS A 99 24.72 -2.02 15.37
CA LYS A 99 26.02 -2.44 14.83
C LYS A 99 26.89 -2.98 15.95
#